data_AF-A0ABD0MZE9-F1
#
_entry.id   AF-A0ABD0MZE9-F1
#
_cell.length_a   1.000
_cell.length_b   1.000
_cell.length_c   1.000
_cell.angle_alpha   90.00
_cell.angle_beta   90.00
_cell.angle_gamma   90.00
#
_symmetry.space_group_name_H-M   'P 1'
#
loop_
_entity.id
_entity.type
_entity.pdbx_description
1 polymer ?
#
loop_
_entity_poly.entity_id
_entity_poly.type
_entity_poly.pdbx_seq_one_letter_code
_entity_poly.pdbx_strand_id
1 'polypeptide(L)'
;DLIGTCQYKRMLRNRCQCIFEGNEEHSGPSLLNNIYTELYITDSGSSEHTGEHEIRQIETASKHPATWDTPIKANDIFNTSPGSAKQIRTVLTRGIAGIGKTVSVQKFTLDWVEDRANQDVHMIFPLPFREMNAFKKKKISLINILECFFNLKIDPQVLRSDKYKVVFIFDGLDECRFPLDFQNSRSCSNVTESVSVGVLLTNLICKNLLPSALVWITSRPAAAGQIPPDFIDRVTEVRGFNDFHKEEYFKKKISDPDLFSTMISHLKSSKVLYIMCHIPVFCWISATVLERMFRDSESGDIPKTLTQMYTHFLMFQIKQGSHKYDGNSEAGLKWHNQTTLLLGKLAFQQLEK
;
A
#
# COMPACT_ATOMS: atom_id res chain seq x y z
N ASP A 1 26.75 -20.60 -2.09
CA ASP A 1 25.38 -21.01 -2.44
C ASP A 1 24.37 -20.49 -1.44
N LEU A 2 23.56 -19.55 -1.89
CA LEU A 2 22.59 -18.83 -1.06
C LEU A 2 21.29 -19.66 -1.06
N ILE A 3 21.35 -20.88 -0.50
CA ILE A 3 20.27 -21.91 -0.49
C ILE A 3 18.98 -21.41 0.22
N GLY A 4 19.02 -20.26 0.91
CA GLY A 4 17.81 -19.56 1.40
C GLY A 4 17.11 -18.64 0.39
N THR A 5 17.74 -18.27 -0.73
CA THR A 5 17.22 -17.23 -1.66
C THR A 5 15.96 -17.69 -2.39
N CYS A 6 15.93 -18.94 -2.86
CA CYS A 6 14.76 -19.47 -3.56
C CYS A 6 13.54 -19.56 -2.64
N GLN A 7 13.73 -20.00 -1.39
CA GLN A 7 12.68 -20.05 -0.38
C GLN A 7 12.18 -18.64 -0.03
N TYR A 8 13.11 -17.71 0.15
CA TYR A 8 12.81 -16.31 0.43
C TYR A 8 12.05 -15.61 -0.71
N LYS A 9 12.53 -15.70 -1.96
CA LYS A 9 11.83 -15.18 -3.14
C LYS A 9 10.44 -15.83 -3.29
N ARG A 10 10.31 -17.14 -3.04
CA ARG A 10 9.01 -17.84 -3.08
C ARG A 10 8.03 -17.32 -2.01
N MET A 11 8.50 -17.10 -0.79
CA MET A 11 7.66 -16.55 0.27
C MET A 11 7.23 -15.11 -0.04
N LEU A 12 8.14 -14.27 -0.53
CA LEU A 12 7.80 -12.92 -0.98
C LEU A 12 6.80 -12.94 -2.14
N ARG A 13 6.99 -13.84 -3.11
CA ARG A 13 6.02 -14.08 -4.19
C ARG A 13 4.65 -14.43 -3.60
N ASN A 14 4.56 -15.38 -2.67
CA ASN A 14 3.29 -15.74 -2.03
C ASN A 14 2.62 -14.57 -1.30
N ARG A 15 3.40 -13.68 -0.68
CA ARG A 15 2.90 -12.48 0.00
C ARG A 15 2.42 -11.38 -0.96
N CYS A 16 3.00 -11.28 -2.15
CA CYS A 16 2.77 -10.16 -3.07
C CYS A 16 2.01 -10.53 -4.35
N GLN A 17 1.89 -11.81 -4.69
CA GLN A 17 1.28 -12.26 -5.96
C GLN A 17 -0.25 -12.05 -6.00
N CYS A 18 -0.89 -11.87 -4.86
CA CYS A 18 -2.34 -11.78 -4.73
C CYS A 18 -2.75 -10.45 -4.10
N ILE A 19 -3.76 -9.78 -4.67
CA ILE A 19 -4.52 -8.76 -3.95
C ILE A 19 -5.79 -9.43 -3.39
N PHE A 20 -6.01 -9.26 -2.09
CA PHE A 20 -7.27 -9.63 -1.46
C PHE A 20 -8.29 -8.49 -1.65
N GLU A 21 -9.00 -8.56 -2.77
CA GLU A 21 -10.14 -7.72 -3.12
C GLU A 21 -11.42 -8.16 -2.39
N GLY A 22 -11.33 -8.46 -1.08
CA GLY A 22 -12.45 -8.95 -0.27
C GLY A 22 -12.64 -10.47 -0.27
N ASN A 23 -13.74 -10.90 0.36
CA ASN A 23 -14.05 -12.30 0.69
C ASN A 23 -14.92 -12.99 -0.38
N GLU A 24 -14.57 -12.91 -1.66
CA GLU A 24 -15.39 -13.52 -2.71
C GLU A 24 -15.31 -15.06 -2.70
N GLU A 25 -16.46 -15.73 -2.66
CA GLU A 25 -16.60 -17.20 -2.71
C GLU A 25 -16.51 -17.76 -4.14
N HIS A 26 -16.49 -16.90 -5.17
CA HIS A 26 -16.61 -17.31 -6.58
C HIS A 26 -15.40 -16.99 -7.45
N SER A 27 -14.46 -16.19 -6.95
CA SER A 27 -13.15 -16.02 -7.57
C SER A 27 -12.10 -16.02 -6.48
N GLY A 28 -11.17 -16.97 -6.54
CA GLY A 28 -9.99 -16.99 -5.66
C GLY A 28 -9.20 -15.68 -5.72
N PRO A 29 -8.13 -15.54 -4.92
CA PRO A 29 -7.37 -14.30 -4.87
C PRO A 29 -6.94 -13.84 -6.27
N SER A 30 -7.26 -12.59 -6.62
CA SER A 30 -6.90 -12.04 -7.93
C SER A 30 -5.40 -11.85 -8.00
N LEU A 31 -4.78 -12.42 -9.04
CA LEU A 31 -3.36 -12.25 -9.29
C LEU A 31 -3.08 -10.77 -9.55
N LEU A 32 -2.18 -10.19 -8.76
CA LEU A 32 -1.82 -8.77 -8.83
C LEU A 32 -1.50 -8.37 -10.27
N ASN A 33 -0.70 -9.16 -10.99
CA ASN A 33 -0.31 -8.87 -12.36
C ASN A 33 -1.47 -8.78 -13.37
N ASN A 34 -2.62 -9.42 -13.10
CA ASN A 34 -3.76 -9.41 -14.02
C ASN A 34 -4.59 -8.14 -13.87
N ILE A 35 -4.67 -7.59 -12.66
CA ILE A 35 -5.51 -6.44 -12.32
C ILE A 35 -4.70 -5.16 -12.09
N TYR A 36 -3.38 -5.27 -11.92
CA TYR A 36 -2.52 -4.13 -11.67
C TYR A 36 -2.61 -3.13 -12.82
N THR A 37 -2.90 -1.90 -12.46
CA THR A 37 -2.89 -0.74 -13.35
C THR A 37 -1.86 0.22 -12.80
N GLU A 38 -0.99 0.74 -13.66
CA GLU A 38 0.10 1.64 -13.22
C GLU A 38 -0.51 2.87 -12.53
N LEU A 39 0.05 3.23 -11.38
CA LEU A 39 -0.38 4.42 -10.65
C LEU A 39 0.38 5.62 -11.16
N TYR A 40 -0.29 6.77 -11.25
CA TYR A 40 0.40 8.02 -11.54
C TYR A 40 1.14 8.47 -10.27
N ILE A 41 2.47 8.37 -10.30
CA ILE A 41 3.36 8.79 -9.22
C ILE A 41 4.22 9.96 -9.72
N THR A 42 4.31 11.03 -8.94
CA THR A 42 5.08 12.23 -9.28
C THR A 42 6.18 12.48 -8.26
N ASP A 43 7.31 13.05 -8.68
CA ASP A 43 8.26 13.69 -7.76
C ASP A 43 7.58 14.94 -7.20
N SER A 44 7.32 14.99 -5.90
CA SER A 44 6.57 16.11 -5.31
C SER A 44 7.46 17.26 -4.86
N GLY A 45 8.78 17.19 -5.13
CA GLY A 45 9.73 18.19 -4.65
C GLY A 45 9.70 18.36 -3.12
N SER A 46 10.38 19.39 -2.61
CA SER A 46 10.37 19.72 -1.18
C SER A 46 9.18 20.60 -0.77
N SER A 47 8.19 20.83 -1.65
CA SER A 47 7.10 21.77 -1.35
C SER A 47 6.26 21.27 -0.18
N GLU A 48 6.15 22.14 0.82
CA GLU A 48 5.51 21.90 2.09
C GLU A 48 4.01 21.59 1.97
N HIS A 49 3.56 20.83 2.97
CA HIS A 49 2.20 20.48 3.32
C HIS A 49 1.13 21.53 2.93
N THR A 50 0.32 21.22 1.93
CA THR A 50 -1.07 21.65 1.98
C THR A 50 -1.79 20.67 2.91
N GLY A 51 -2.05 21.11 4.14
CA GLY A 51 -2.94 20.42 5.11
C GLY A 51 -4.41 20.41 4.65
N GLU A 52 -4.65 20.27 3.35
CA GLU A 52 -5.96 20.22 2.75
C GLU A 52 -6.62 18.87 3.02
N HIS A 53 -7.93 18.90 3.20
CA HIS A 53 -8.76 17.70 3.34
C HIS A 53 -8.55 16.77 2.13
N GLU A 54 -8.49 15.44 2.37
CA GLU A 54 -8.20 14.45 1.30
C GLU A 54 -9.15 14.60 0.09
N ILE A 55 -10.40 15.00 0.32
CA ILE A 55 -11.39 15.31 -0.73
C ILE A 55 -10.93 16.46 -1.65
N ARG A 56 -10.36 17.54 -1.09
CA ARG A 56 -9.84 18.65 -1.89
C ARG A 56 -8.63 18.21 -2.72
N GLN A 57 -7.78 17.36 -2.16
CA GLN A 57 -6.64 16.81 -2.89
C GLN A 57 -7.08 15.99 -4.11
N ILE A 58 -8.13 15.17 -3.97
CA ILE A 58 -8.73 14.42 -5.09
C ILE A 58 -9.31 15.36 -6.14
N GLU A 59 -10.09 16.36 -5.73
CA GLU A 59 -10.69 17.32 -6.66
C GLU A 59 -9.62 18.10 -7.44
N THR A 60 -8.58 18.58 -6.75
CA THR A 60 -7.47 19.32 -7.36
C THR A 60 -6.71 18.42 -8.34
N ALA A 61 -6.37 17.18 -7.94
CA ALA A 61 -5.71 16.22 -8.81
C ALA A 61 -6.56 15.82 -10.04
N SER A 62 -7.89 15.80 -9.90
CA SER A 62 -8.80 15.54 -11.02
C SER A 62 -8.92 16.71 -12.01
N LYS A 63 -8.71 17.95 -11.54
CA LYS A 63 -8.83 19.19 -12.34
C LYS A 63 -7.52 19.59 -13.00
N HIS A 64 -6.38 19.19 -12.44
CA HIS A 64 -5.06 19.46 -13.00
C HIS A 64 -4.60 18.29 -13.86
N PRO A 65 -4.58 18.42 -15.20
CA PRO A 65 -3.96 17.41 -16.04
C PRO A 65 -2.48 17.28 -15.65
N ALA A 66 -1.99 16.04 -15.71
CA ALA A 66 -0.64 15.52 -15.45
C ALA A 66 0.51 16.18 -16.26
N THR A 67 0.32 17.39 -16.76
CA THR A 67 1.16 18.06 -17.76
C THR A 67 2.37 18.80 -17.18
N TRP A 68 2.52 18.87 -15.86
CA TRP A 68 3.60 19.65 -15.23
C TRP A 68 4.67 18.79 -14.54
N ASP A 69 4.31 17.60 -14.04
CA ASP A 69 5.24 16.72 -13.34
C ASP A 69 5.56 15.47 -14.18
N THR A 70 6.84 15.12 -14.27
CA THR A 70 7.26 13.91 -14.98
C THR A 70 6.83 12.68 -14.17
N PRO A 71 6.01 11.77 -14.73
CA PRO A 71 5.63 10.55 -14.03
C PRO A 71 6.84 9.68 -13.75
N ILE A 72 6.89 9.12 -12.55
CA ILE A 72 7.89 8.14 -12.11
C ILE A 72 7.18 6.79 -11.99
N LYS A 73 7.76 5.73 -12.55
CA LYS A 73 7.25 4.37 -12.32
C LYS A 73 7.66 3.90 -10.94
N ALA A 74 6.86 3.03 -10.32
CA ALA A 74 7.21 2.47 -9.01
C ALA A 74 8.57 1.75 -8.99
N ASN A 75 8.97 1.14 -10.11
CA ASN A 75 10.29 0.49 -10.26
C ASN A 75 11.46 1.48 -10.43
N ASP A 76 11.18 2.74 -10.74
CA ASP A 76 12.20 3.77 -10.99
C ASP A 76 12.38 4.73 -9.80
N ILE A 77 11.78 4.44 -8.63
CA ILE A 77 11.75 5.38 -7.49
C ILE A 77 13.13 5.78 -6.96
N PHE A 78 14.13 4.89 -7.11
CA PHE A 78 15.52 5.12 -6.71
C PHE A 78 16.40 5.61 -7.87
N ASN A 79 15.86 5.68 -9.08
CA ASN A 79 16.62 6.10 -10.26
C ASN A 79 16.73 7.62 -10.30
N THR A 80 17.93 8.10 -10.62
CA THR A 80 18.22 9.51 -10.79
C THR A 80 18.01 9.93 -12.25
N SER A 81 17.64 11.20 -12.46
CA SER A 81 17.61 11.76 -13.81
C SER A 81 19.03 11.77 -14.42
N PRO A 82 19.16 11.57 -15.74
CA PRO A 82 20.47 11.60 -16.41
C PRO A 82 21.22 12.91 -16.08
N GLY A 83 22.41 12.80 -15.49
CA GLY A 83 23.25 13.95 -15.12
C GLY A 83 23.15 14.43 -13.66
N SER A 84 22.25 13.88 -12.83
CA SER A 84 22.25 14.16 -11.39
C SER A 84 23.37 13.40 -10.67
N ALA A 85 24.23 14.13 -9.95
CA ALA A 85 25.25 13.54 -9.07
C ALA A 85 24.69 13.05 -7.72
N LYS A 86 23.47 13.43 -7.34
CA LYS A 86 22.89 13.09 -6.04
C LYS A 86 22.29 11.69 -6.09
N GLN A 87 22.91 10.74 -5.38
CA GLN A 87 22.36 9.41 -5.17
C GLN A 87 21.09 9.46 -4.31
N ILE A 88 20.07 8.70 -4.71
CA ILE A 88 18.80 8.62 -3.98
C ILE A 88 18.84 7.35 -3.13
N ARG A 89 18.90 7.53 -1.82
CA ARG A 89 18.92 6.41 -0.88
C ARG A 89 17.60 6.28 -0.14
N THR A 90 17.07 7.38 0.39
CA THR A 90 15.83 7.40 1.17
C THR A 90 14.69 8.07 0.40
N VAL A 91 13.65 7.30 0.09
CA VAL A 91 12.44 7.78 -0.61
C VAL A 91 11.26 7.77 0.35
N LEU A 92 10.55 8.89 0.45
CA LEU A 92 9.26 8.98 1.15
C LEU A 92 8.13 9.13 0.13
N THR A 93 7.26 8.14 0.03
CA THR A 93 6.08 8.16 -0.83
C THR A 93 4.84 8.50 -0.03
N ARG A 94 4.19 9.60 -0.40
CA ARG A 94 2.96 10.11 0.20
C ARG A 94 1.75 9.79 -0.68
N GLY A 95 0.58 9.80 -0.06
CA GLY A 95 -0.69 9.68 -0.76
C GLY A 95 -1.80 9.38 0.22
N ILE A 96 -3.04 9.71 -0.15
CA ILE A 96 -4.22 9.52 0.69
C ILE A 96 -4.55 8.04 0.92
N ALA A 97 -5.52 7.76 1.79
CA ALA A 97 -5.96 6.38 2.03
C ALA A 97 -6.50 5.73 0.75
N GLY A 98 -6.19 4.44 0.55
CA GLY A 98 -6.70 3.67 -0.60
C GLY A 98 -6.09 4.01 -1.96
N ILE A 99 -5.17 4.99 -2.06
CA ILE A 99 -4.61 5.48 -3.33
C ILE A 99 -3.67 4.48 -4.04
N GLY A 100 -3.30 3.38 -3.38
CA GLY A 100 -2.45 2.32 -3.95
C GLY A 100 -0.98 2.30 -3.49
N LYS A 101 -0.63 2.98 -2.39
CA LYS A 101 0.74 2.95 -1.82
C LYS A 101 1.24 1.51 -1.55
N THR A 102 0.49 0.74 -0.76
CA THR A 102 0.82 -0.66 -0.44
C THR A 102 0.84 -1.55 -1.70
N VAL A 103 -0.07 -1.32 -2.64
CA VAL A 103 -0.09 -2.06 -3.92
C VAL A 103 1.17 -1.77 -4.74
N SER A 104 1.70 -0.55 -4.70
CA SER A 104 2.97 -0.19 -5.34
C SER A 104 4.15 -0.96 -4.73
N VAL A 105 4.19 -1.07 -3.40
CA VAL A 105 5.20 -1.87 -2.67
C VAL A 105 5.11 -3.35 -3.04
N GLN A 106 3.90 -3.89 -3.09
CA GLN A 106 3.66 -5.27 -3.51
C GLN A 106 4.11 -5.49 -4.95
N LYS A 107 3.78 -4.58 -5.87
CA LYS A 107 4.15 -4.68 -7.28
C LYS A 107 5.67 -4.61 -7.49
N PHE A 108 6.34 -3.65 -6.86
CA PHE A 108 7.80 -3.52 -6.87
C PHE A 108 8.49 -4.81 -6.40
N THR A 109 8.00 -5.38 -5.30
CA THR A 109 8.51 -6.64 -4.76
C THR A 109 8.21 -7.81 -5.69
N LEU A 110 7.01 -7.87 -6.28
CA LEU A 110 6.58 -8.93 -7.19
C LEU A 110 7.42 -8.94 -8.47
N ASP A 111 7.66 -7.76 -9.06
CA ASP A 111 8.50 -7.62 -10.25
C ASP A 111 9.94 -8.05 -9.99
N TRP A 112 10.46 -7.83 -8.78
CA TRP A 112 11.79 -8.31 -8.40
C TRP A 112 11.86 -9.83 -8.23
N VAL A 113 10.87 -10.47 -7.59
CA VAL A 113 10.86 -11.93 -7.39
C VAL A 113 10.50 -12.74 -8.65
N GLU A 114 9.90 -12.08 -9.65
CA GLU A 114 9.61 -12.63 -10.97
C GLU A 114 10.65 -12.24 -12.02
N ASP A 115 11.75 -11.63 -11.59
CA ASP A 115 12.87 -11.22 -12.43
C ASP A 115 12.49 -10.27 -13.59
N ARG A 116 11.43 -9.47 -13.40
CA ARG A 116 10.93 -8.47 -14.36
C ARG A 116 11.61 -7.11 -14.23
N ALA A 117 12.02 -6.73 -13.02
CA ALA A 117 12.65 -5.44 -12.73
C ALA A 117 13.63 -5.52 -11.54
N ASN A 118 14.44 -4.47 -11.34
CA ASN A 118 15.30 -4.28 -10.17
C ASN A 118 16.33 -5.40 -9.91
N GLN A 119 16.83 -6.08 -10.95
CA GLN A 119 17.75 -7.23 -10.80
C GLN A 119 19.17 -6.83 -10.36
N ASP A 120 19.46 -5.54 -10.30
CA ASP A 120 20.64 -4.98 -9.63
C ASP A 120 20.52 -5.02 -8.08
N VAL A 121 19.30 -5.20 -7.55
CA VAL A 121 19.03 -5.37 -6.12
C VAL A 121 19.17 -6.83 -5.72
N HIS A 122 19.93 -7.07 -4.64
CA HIS A 122 20.21 -8.41 -4.14
C HIS A 122 19.16 -8.90 -3.13
N MET A 123 18.60 -8.00 -2.32
CA MET A 123 17.57 -8.32 -1.32
C MET A 123 16.58 -7.17 -1.11
N ILE A 124 15.30 -7.51 -0.91
CA ILE A 124 14.21 -6.56 -0.63
C ILE A 124 13.45 -6.99 0.63
N PHE A 125 13.39 -6.14 1.64
CA PHE A 125 12.69 -6.41 2.90
C PHE A 125 11.48 -5.48 3.06
N PRO A 126 10.28 -5.89 2.60
CA PRO A 126 9.03 -5.20 2.91
C PRO A 126 8.64 -5.45 4.37
N LEU A 127 8.58 -4.38 5.15
CA LEU A 127 8.33 -4.37 6.59
C LEU A 127 7.14 -3.43 6.88
N PRO A 128 5.91 -3.95 6.89
CA PRO A 128 4.75 -3.14 7.23
C PRO A 128 4.81 -2.67 8.70
N PHE A 129 4.64 -1.38 8.95
CA PHE A 129 4.65 -0.83 10.31
C PHE A 129 3.60 -1.51 11.20
N ARG A 130 2.44 -1.87 10.64
CA ARG A 130 1.40 -2.64 11.34
C ARG A 130 1.93 -3.92 11.97
N GLU A 131 2.77 -4.65 11.25
CA GLU A 131 3.39 -5.89 11.74
C GLU A 131 4.56 -5.57 12.69
N MET A 132 5.35 -4.54 12.39
CA MET A 132 6.47 -4.11 13.23
C MET A 132 6.03 -3.69 14.64
N ASN A 133 4.78 -3.24 14.80
CA ASN A 133 4.19 -2.92 16.09
C ASN A 133 4.20 -4.12 17.07
N ALA A 134 4.33 -5.36 16.61
CA ALA A 134 4.51 -6.53 17.47
C ALA A 134 5.81 -6.47 18.31
N PHE A 135 6.81 -5.70 17.85
CA PHE A 135 8.11 -5.56 18.50
C PHE A 135 8.24 -4.25 19.30
N LYS A 136 7.21 -3.40 19.33
CA LYS A 136 7.28 -2.03 19.89
C LYS A 136 7.75 -1.91 21.35
N LYS A 137 7.55 -2.94 22.17
CA LYS A 137 7.97 -2.99 23.58
C LYS A 137 9.21 -3.86 23.85
N LYS A 138 9.82 -4.40 22.80
CA LYS A 138 10.95 -5.34 22.90
C LYS A 138 12.25 -4.64 22.52
N LYS A 139 13.36 -5.08 23.14
CA LYS A 139 14.70 -4.87 22.59
C LYS A 139 14.99 -6.04 21.67
N ILE A 140 15.30 -5.77 20.41
CA ILE A 140 15.54 -6.78 19.38
C ILE A 140 16.55 -6.23 18.38
N SER A 141 17.32 -7.10 17.73
CA SER A 141 18.25 -6.71 16.68
C SER A 141 17.58 -6.67 15.32
N LEU A 142 18.17 -5.93 14.36
CA LEU A 142 17.66 -5.89 12.99
C LEU A 142 17.63 -7.28 12.37
N ILE A 143 18.68 -8.10 12.58
CA ILE A 143 18.70 -9.47 12.10
C ILE A 143 17.54 -10.27 12.65
N ASN A 144 17.31 -10.26 13.97
CA ASN A 144 16.23 -11.03 14.55
C ASN A 144 14.86 -10.59 14.04
N ILE A 145 14.66 -9.29 13.77
CA ILE A 145 13.44 -8.81 13.11
C ILE A 145 13.30 -9.48 11.74
N LEU A 146 14.34 -9.41 10.89
CA LEU A 146 14.29 -9.97 9.55
C LEU A 146 14.09 -11.49 9.55
N GLU A 147 14.80 -12.21 10.42
CA GLU A 147 14.66 -13.66 10.56
C GLU A 147 13.25 -14.05 11.01
N CYS A 148 12.64 -13.29 11.94
CA CYS A 148 11.24 -13.51 12.34
C CYS A 148 10.24 -13.19 11.21
N PHE A 149 10.43 -12.09 10.47
CA PHE A 149 9.51 -11.65 9.43
C PHE A 149 9.52 -12.53 8.18
N PHE A 150 10.68 -13.08 7.86
CA PHE A 150 10.95 -13.76 6.59
C PHE A 150 11.29 -15.24 6.75
N ASN A 151 11.29 -15.76 7.99
CA ASN A 151 11.65 -17.13 8.34
C ASN A 151 12.93 -17.60 7.62
N LEU A 152 13.93 -16.73 7.62
CA LEU A 152 15.20 -16.87 6.91
C LEU A 152 16.33 -16.77 7.94
N LYS A 153 17.46 -17.43 7.70
CA LYS A 153 18.71 -17.14 8.41
C LYS A 153 19.56 -16.18 7.59
N ILE A 154 19.95 -15.05 8.17
CA ILE A 154 20.69 -14.01 7.46
C ILE A 154 22.09 -13.91 8.05
N ASP A 155 23.11 -14.08 7.22
CA ASP A 155 24.47 -13.77 7.62
C ASP A 155 24.62 -12.24 7.80
N PRO A 156 24.96 -11.75 9.02
CA PRO A 156 25.18 -10.33 9.27
C PRO A 156 26.13 -9.64 8.30
N GLN A 157 27.12 -10.38 7.77
CA GLN A 157 28.13 -9.83 6.87
C GLN A 157 27.54 -9.45 5.51
N VAL A 158 26.49 -10.14 5.07
CA VAL A 158 25.83 -9.83 3.79
C VAL A 158 25.14 -8.47 3.88
N LEU A 159 24.48 -8.17 5.00
CA LEU A 159 23.81 -6.87 5.19
C LEU A 159 24.81 -5.71 5.30
N ARG A 160 25.98 -5.94 5.91
CA ARG A 160 27.00 -4.90 6.11
C ARG A 160 27.87 -4.62 4.89
N SER A 161 27.88 -5.53 3.92
CA SER A 161 28.76 -5.45 2.77
C SER A 161 28.18 -4.56 1.67
N ASP A 162 28.93 -3.54 1.27
CA ASP A 162 28.57 -2.63 0.15
C ASP A 162 28.48 -3.34 -1.22
N LYS A 163 28.96 -4.58 -1.32
CA LYS A 163 28.79 -5.42 -2.51
C LYS A 163 27.33 -5.81 -2.76
N TYR A 164 26.49 -5.82 -1.72
CA TYR A 164 25.10 -6.25 -1.82
C TYR A 164 24.18 -5.04 -1.72
N LYS A 165 23.46 -4.76 -2.81
CA LYS A 165 22.41 -3.75 -2.82
C LYS A 165 21.17 -4.28 -2.11
N VAL A 166 20.84 -3.71 -0.96
CA VAL A 166 19.70 -4.10 -0.12
C VAL A 166 18.67 -2.96 -0.08
N VAL A 167 17.39 -3.31 -0.21
CA VAL A 167 16.27 -2.36 -0.09
C VAL A 167 15.43 -2.72 1.13
N PHE A 168 15.20 -1.77 2.01
CA PHE A 168 14.20 -1.85 3.08
C PHE A 168 12.98 -1.02 2.68
N ILE A 169 11.78 -1.62 2.74
CA ILE A 169 10.54 -0.93 2.43
C ILE A 169 9.67 -0.90 3.67
N PHE A 170 9.50 0.28 4.28
CA PHE A 170 8.64 0.47 5.45
C PHE A 170 7.27 0.98 5.02
N ASP A 171 6.29 0.07 5.01
CA ASP A 171 4.95 0.37 4.50
C ASP A 171 4.02 0.83 5.64
N GLY A 172 3.39 2.01 5.46
CA GLY A 172 2.35 2.54 6.34
C GLY A 172 2.87 3.24 7.59
N LEU A 173 3.68 4.29 7.45
CA LEU A 173 4.19 5.08 8.60
C LEU A 173 3.06 5.65 9.49
N ASP A 174 1.87 5.89 8.93
CA ASP A 174 0.67 6.26 9.68
C ASP A 174 0.19 5.18 10.67
N GLU A 175 0.61 3.93 10.49
CA GLU A 175 0.32 2.82 11.40
C GLU A 175 1.44 2.60 12.45
N CYS A 176 2.48 3.44 12.48
CA CYS A 176 3.58 3.32 13.44
C CYS A 176 3.11 3.62 14.88
N ARG A 177 3.39 2.71 15.83
CA ARG A 177 2.99 2.85 17.24
C ARG A 177 4.17 2.86 18.22
N PHE A 178 5.34 3.27 17.75
CA PHE A 178 6.54 3.47 18.56
C PHE A 178 7.22 4.79 18.16
N PRO A 179 7.90 5.47 19.09
CA PRO A 179 8.49 6.76 18.81
C PRO A 179 9.69 6.65 17.85
N LEU A 180 9.79 7.61 16.94
CA LEU A 180 10.94 7.82 16.06
C LEU A 180 11.65 9.11 16.51
N ASP A 181 12.61 8.97 17.42
CA ASP A 181 13.41 10.11 17.89
C ASP A 181 14.62 10.29 16.99
N PHE A 182 14.63 11.33 16.15
CA PHE A 182 15.75 11.64 15.26
C PHE A 182 16.83 12.52 15.91
N GLN A 183 16.54 13.11 17.09
CA GLN A 183 17.44 14.06 17.75
C GLN A 183 18.25 13.39 18.87
N ASN A 184 17.62 12.56 19.69
CA ASN A 184 18.24 11.95 20.88
C ASN A 184 18.37 10.42 20.77
N SER A 185 18.22 9.83 19.57
CA SER A 185 18.39 8.39 19.42
C SER A 185 19.81 7.95 19.75
N ARG A 186 19.89 6.89 20.56
CA ARG A 186 21.13 6.17 20.82
C ARG A 186 21.75 5.72 19.49
N SER A 187 23.05 5.94 19.32
CA SER A 187 23.78 5.40 18.17
C SER A 187 23.75 3.88 18.15
N CYS A 188 23.37 3.30 17.01
CA CYS A 188 23.40 1.87 16.75
C CYS A 188 23.91 1.65 15.32
N SER A 189 25.06 1.00 15.19
CA SER A 189 25.70 0.68 13.91
C SER A 189 25.80 -0.82 13.65
N ASN A 190 25.40 -1.64 14.61
CA ASN A 190 25.53 -3.09 14.56
C ASN A 190 24.15 -3.77 14.40
N VAL A 191 23.98 -4.47 13.27
CA VAL A 191 22.77 -5.26 12.94
C VAL A 191 22.41 -6.38 13.93
N THR A 192 23.35 -6.84 14.78
CA THR A 192 23.13 -7.87 15.81
C THR A 192 22.83 -7.25 17.19
N GLU A 193 22.98 -5.94 17.36
CA GLU A 193 22.74 -5.27 18.62
C GLU A 193 21.26 -5.16 18.92
N SER A 194 20.85 -5.50 20.14
CA SER A 194 19.44 -5.45 20.56
C SER A 194 19.09 -4.09 21.16
N VAL A 195 18.30 -3.31 20.41
CA VAL A 195 17.79 -1.99 20.82
C VAL A 195 16.29 -1.89 20.55
N SER A 196 15.65 -0.77 20.87
CA SER A 196 14.23 -0.58 20.53
C SER A 196 14.06 -0.45 19.02
N VAL A 197 12.89 -0.83 18.51
CA VAL A 197 12.57 -0.74 17.07
C VAL A 197 12.70 0.70 16.56
N GLY A 198 12.26 1.68 17.36
CA GLY A 198 12.43 3.10 17.02
C GLY A 198 13.89 3.50 16.83
N VAL A 199 14.79 3.05 17.72
CA VAL A 199 16.23 3.29 17.60
C VAL A 199 16.82 2.60 16.36
N LEU A 200 16.40 1.37 16.05
CA LEU A 200 16.86 0.69 14.82
C LEU A 200 16.48 1.48 13.56
N LEU A 201 15.22 1.91 13.46
CA LEU A 201 14.72 2.61 12.27
C LEU A 201 15.34 3.99 12.12
N THR A 202 15.45 4.76 13.19
CA THR A 202 16.09 6.09 13.13
C THR A 202 17.55 5.97 12.75
N ASN A 203 18.29 4.99 13.29
CA ASN A 203 19.68 4.78 12.88
C ASN A 203 19.83 4.29 11.45
N LEU A 204 18.88 3.47 10.94
CA LEU A 204 18.86 3.06 9.53
C LEU A 204 18.65 4.27 8.63
N ILE A 205 17.64 5.09 8.91
CA ILE A 205 17.31 6.30 8.14
C ILE A 205 18.45 7.35 8.23
N CYS A 206 19.02 7.57 9.42
CA CYS A 206 20.14 8.50 9.65
C CYS A 206 21.50 7.98 9.17
N LYS A 207 21.56 6.83 8.49
CA LYS A 207 22.80 6.24 7.94
C LYS A 207 23.81 5.70 8.95
N ASN A 208 23.49 5.69 10.25
CA ASN A 208 24.32 5.07 11.28
C ASN A 208 24.33 3.54 11.18
N LEU A 209 23.20 2.96 10.77
CA LEU A 209 23.03 1.53 10.52
C LEU A 209 22.86 1.31 9.02
N LEU A 210 23.68 0.43 8.43
CA LEU A 210 23.63 0.05 7.00
C LEU A 210 23.59 1.27 6.04
N PRO A 211 24.66 2.09 6.00
CA PRO A 211 24.69 3.35 5.25
C PRO A 211 24.40 3.21 3.76
N SER A 212 24.71 2.04 3.17
CA SER A 212 24.55 1.74 1.74
C SER A 212 23.17 1.15 1.38
N ALA A 213 22.32 0.83 2.36
CA ALA A 213 21.00 0.25 2.10
C ALA A 213 20.01 1.31 1.62
N LEU A 214 19.24 0.99 0.59
CA LEU A 214 18.14 1.82 0.12
C LEU A 214 16.94 1.71 1.05
N VAL A 215 16.23 2.81 1.27
CA VAL A 215 15.09 2.89 2.18
C VAL A 215 13.91 3.51 1.44
N TRP A 216 12.79 2.80 1.37
CA TRP A 216 11.53 3.32 0.84
C TRP A 216 10.49 3.32 1.96
N ILE A 217 9.86 4.46 2.20
CA ILE A 217 8.85 4.63 3.26
C ILE A 217 7.56 5.10 2.61
N THR A 218 6.44 4.44 2.90
CA THR A 218 5.12 4.92 2.48
C THR A 218 4.40 5.55 3.66
N SER A 219 3.64 6.62 3.41
CA SER A 219 2.91 7.32 4.47
C SER A 219 1.68 8.06 3.94
N ARG A 220 0.70 8.29 4.80
CA ARG A 220 -0.30 9.35 4.56
C ARG A 220 0.35 10.72 4.79
N PRO A 221 -0.11 11.78 4.12
CA PRO A 221 0.44 13.12 4.30
C PRO A 221 0.53 13.55 5.78
N ALA A 222 -0.50 13.28 6.58
CA ALA A 222 -0.55 13.65 8.01
C ALA A 222 0.53 12.98 8.88
N ALA A 223 1.02 11.80 8.50
CA ALA A 223 2.05 11.08 9.24
C ALA A 223 3.46 11.29 8.67
N ALA A 224 3.57 11.89 7.48
CA ALA A 224 4.84 12.06 6.78
C ALA A 224 5.81 13.01 7.51
N GLY A 225 5.29 13.95 8.30
CA GLY A 225 6.08 14.87 9.13
C GLY A 225 6.79 14.21 10.33
N GLN A 226 6.55 12.92 10.61
CA GLN A 226 7.30 12.18 11.63
C GLN A 226 8.79 12.01 11.29
N ILE A 227 9.16 12.14 10.02
CA ILE A 227 10.55 12.04 9.55
C ILE A 227 11.01 13.42 9.09
N PRO A 228 12.08 13.98 9.68
CA PRO A 228 12.61 15.27 9.25
C PRO A 228 13.04 15.26 7.77
N PRO A 229 12.78 16.33 7.01
CA PRO A 229 13.13 16.41 5.58
C PRO A 229 14.62 16.16 5.28
N ASP A 230 15.52 16.54 6.20
CA ASP A 230 16.97 16.37 6.06
C ASP A 230 17.42 14.91 5.90
N PHE A 231 16.57 13.95 6.30
CA PHE A 231 16.84 12.52 6.17
C PHE A 231 16.20 11.87 4.94
N ILE A 232 15.52 12.65 4.10
CA ILE A 232 14.82 12.17 2.90
C ILE A 232 15.53 12.72 1.65
N ASP A 233 15.96 11.83 0.75
CA ASP A 233 16.63 12.24 -0.48
C ASP A 233 15.62 12.65 -1.57
N ARG A 234 14.45 11.98 -1.60
CA ARG A 234 13.36 12.21 -2.56
C ARG A 234 11.99 12.02 -1.88
N VAL A 235 11.06 12.93 -2.18
CA VAL A 235 9.64 12.78 -1.83
C VAL A 235 8.87 12.50 -3.11
N THR A 236 8.00 11.49 -3.08
CA THR A 236 7.09 11.17 -4.19
C THR A 236 5.65 11.19 -3.71
N GLU A 237 4.72 11.40 -4.61
CA GLU A 237 3.29 11.38 -4.33
C GLU A 237 2.57 10.43 -5.28
N VAL A 238 1.84 9.47 -4.72
CA VAL A 238 0.91 8.64 -5.48
C VAL A 238 -0.37 9.43 -5.65
N ARG A 239 -0.65 9.85 -6.88
CA ARG A 239 -1.86 10.59 -7.22
C ARG A 239 -3.03 9.65 -7.53
N GLY A 240 -2.80 8.41 -7.95
CA GLY A 240 -3.87 7.46 -8.28
C GLY A 240 -4.11 7.33 -9.78
N PHE A 241 -5.37 7.16 -10.19
CA PHE A 241 -5.76 6.91 -11.58
C PHE A 241 -6.18 8.17 -12.32
N ASN A 242 -5.57 8.41 -13.48
CA ASN A 242 -6.11 9.32 -14.49
C ASN A 242 -7.24 8.62 -15.27
N ASP A 243 -7.89 9.32 -16.20
CA ASP A 243 -9.03 8.76 -16.94
C ASP A 243 -8.66 7.51 -17.76
N PHE A 244 -7.45 7.45 -18.30
CA PHE A 244 -6.94 6.26 -18.99
C PHE A 244 -6.78 5.07 -18.04
N HIS A 245 -6.13 5.26 -16.88
CA HIS A 245 -5.95 4.21 -15.88
C HIS A 245 -7.28 3.72 -15.30
N LYS A 246 -8.29 4.60 -15.14
CA LYS A 246 -9.63 4.19 -14.71
C LYS A 246 -10.21 3.15 -15.68
N GLU A 247 -10.24 3.47 -16.98
CA GLU A 247 -10.77 2.57 -18.00
C GLU A 247 -9.95 1.28 -18.10
N GLU A 248 -8.62 1.37 -18.02
CA GLU A 248 -7.72 0.21 -18.02
C GLU A 248 -8.04 -0.75 -16.87
N TYR A 249 -8.21 -0.22 -15.64
CA TYR A 249 -8.56 -1.02 -14.48
C TYR A 249 -9.89 -1.76 -14.68
N PHE A 250 -10.95 -1.04 -15.07
CA PHE A 250 -12.26 -1.66 -15.26
C PHE A 250 -12.27 -2.67 -16.41
N LYS A 251 -11.49 -2.44 -17.46
CA LYS A 251 -11.35 -3.38 -18.59
C LYS A 251 -10.62 -4.66 -18.17
N LYS A 252 -9.62 -4.55 -17.30
CA LYS A 252 -8.93 -5.72 -16.71
C LYS A 252 -9.82 -6.50 -15.75
N LYS A 253 -10.67 -5.79 -15.00
CA LYS A 253 -11.55 -6.38 -13.99
C LYS A 253 -12.79 -7.04 -14.59
N ILE A 254 -13.39 -6.43 -15.62
CA ILE A 254 -14.62 -6.88 -16.26
C ILE A 254 -14.31 -7.45 -17.64
N SER A 255 -14.32 -8.77 -17.75
CA SER A 255 -14.05 -9.49 -19.01
C SER A 255 -15.15 -9.34 -20.06
N ASP A 256 -16.39 -9.05 -19.64
CA ASP A 256 -17.55 -8.88 -20.51
C ASP A 256 -17.57 -7.45 -21.11
N PRO A 257 -17.42 -7.29 -22.44
CA PRO A 257 -17.38 -5.98 -23.09
C PRO A 257 -18.67 -5.15 -22.92
N ASP A 258 -19.84 -5.79 -22.93
CA ASP A 258 -21.13 -5.11 -22.85
C ASP A 258 -21.36 -4.59 -21.43
N LEU A 259 -21.02 -5.42 -20.43
CA LEU A 259 -21.04 -5.02 -19.03
C LEU A 259 -20.03 -3.90 -18.73
N PHE A 260 -18.81 -4.01 -19.27
CA PHE A 260 -17.79 -2.96 -19.17
C PHE A 260 -18.30 -1.62 -19.72
N SER A 261 -18.88 -1.64 -20.93
CA SER A 261 -19.38 -0.42 -21.58
C SER A 261 -20.51 0.24 -20.78
N THR A 262 -21.44 -0.58 -20.25
CA THR A 262 -22.57 -0.14 -19.43
C THR A 262 -22.08 0.49 -18.13
N MET A 263 -21.12 -0.16 -17.46
CA MET A 263 -20.56 0.31 -16.20
C MET A 263 -19.79 1.63 -16.36
N ILE A 264 -18.93 1.73 -17.38
CA ILE A 264 -18.19 2.96 -17.66
C ILE A 264 -19.15 4.11 -18.01
N SER A 265 -20.18 3.86 -18.81
CA SER A 265 -21.21 4.84 -19.14
C SER A 265 -21.92 5.34 -17.88
N HIS A 266 -22.34 4.42 -17.00
CA HIS A 266 -22.97 4.76 -15.72
C HIS A 266 -22.06 5.60 -14.83
N LEU A 267 -20.79 5.21 -14.66
CA LEU A 267 -19.82 5.96 -13.87
C LEU A 267 -19.63 7.38 -14.43
N LYS A 268 -19.43 7.52 -15.75
CA LYS A 268 -19.27 8.82 -16.41
C LYS A 268 -20.53 9.70 -16.32
N SER A 269 -21.72 9.11 -16.22
CA SER A 269 -22.96 9.86 -16.01
C SER A 269 -23.03 10.56 -14.64
N SER A 270 -22.32 10.05 -13.64
CA SER A 270 -22.22 10.64 -12.30
C SER A 270 -20.82 11.23 -12.07
N LYS A 271 -20.71 12.55 -12.17
CA LYS A 271 -19.45 13.28 -11.96
C LYS A 271 -18.77 12.91 -10.64
N VAL A 272 -19.55 12.74 -9.56
CA VAL A 272 -19.02 12.39 -8.23
C VAL A 272 -18.41 10.98 -8.23
N LEU A 273 -19.12 9.99 -8.78
CA LEU A 273 -18.61 8.61 -8.81
C LEU A 273 -17.36 8.51 -9.70
N TYR A 274 -17.36 9.18 -10.85
CA TYR A 274 -16.23 9.18 -11.76
C TYR A 274 -14.98 9.88 -11.21
N ILE A 275 -15.15 11.00 -10.47
CA ILE A 275 -14.03 11.66 -9.76
C ILE A 275 -13.47 10.74 -8.70
N MET A 276 -14.32 10.06 -7.94
CA MET A 276 -13.89 9.19 -6.85
C MET A 276 -13.11 7.97 -7.34
N CYS A 277 -13.41 7.49 -8.55
CA CYS A 277 -12.61 6.46 -9.25
C CYS A 277 -11.15 6.88 -9.52
N HIS A 278 -10.76 8.13 -9.24
CA HIS A 278 -9.35 8.50 -9.13
C HIS A 278 -8.60 7.65 -8.07
N ILE A 279 -9.28 7.22 -7.01
CA ILE A 279 -8.71 6.34 -5.99
C ILE A 279 -8.98 4.89 -6.37
N PRO A 280 -7.94 4.04 -6.52
CA PRO A 280 -8.11 2.64 -6.92
C PRO A 280 -9.08 1.83 -6.05
N VAL A 281 -9.12 2.07 -4.72
CA VAL A 281 -10.08 1.38 -3.85
C VAL A 281 -11.53 1.68 -4.24
N PHE A 282 -11.82 2.88 -4.75
CA PHE A 282 -13.15 3.23 -5.26
C PHE A 282 -13.45 2.57 -6.59
N CYS A 283 -12.46 2.39 -7.46
CA CYS A 283 -12.64 1.60 -8.67
C CYS A 283 -13.00 0.15 -8.33
N TRP A 284 -12.30 -0.45 -7.36
CA TRP A 284 -12.60 -1.80 -6.90
C TRP A 284 -14.02 -1.91 -6.33
N ILE A 285 -14.40 -1.04 -5.38
CA ILE A 285 -15.76 -1.00 -4.82
C ILE A 285 -16.80 -0.84 -5.94
N SER A 286 -16.51 0.02 -6.91
CA SER A 286 -17.42 0.27 -8.03
C SER A 286 -17.58 -0.92 -8.95
N ALA A 287 -16.47 -1.59 -9.28
CA ALA A 287 -16.52 -2.81 -10.08
C ALA A 287 -17.34 -3.88 -9.36
N THR A 288 -17.05 -4.16 -8.09
CA THR A 288 -17.78 -5.18 -7.32
C THR A 288 -19.27 -4.87 -7.19
N VAL A 289 -19.64 -3.61 -6.90
CA VAL A 289 -21.05 -3.24 -6.72
C VAL A 289 -21.81 -3.29 -8.04
N LEU A 290 -21.28 -2.62 -9.07
CA LEU A 290 -21.98 -2.48 -10.34
C LEU A 290 -22.03 -3.81 -11.11
N GLU A 291 -20.97 -4.61 -11.06
CA GLU A 291 -20.95 -5.94 -11.68
C GLU A 291 -22.10 -6.82 -11.15
N ARG A 292 -22.27 -6.88 -9.83
CA ARG A 292 -23.35 -7.69 -9.22
C ARG A 292 -24.72 -7.15 -9.57
N MET A 293 -24.91 -5.84 -9.50
CA MET A 293 -26.23 -5.24 -9.79
C MET A 293 -26.65 -5.40 -11.25
N PHE A 294 -25.70 -5.32 -12.19
CA PHE A 294 -25.99 -5.51 -13.60
C PHE A 294 -26.17 -6.99 -13.99
N ARG A 295 -25.43 -7.92 -13.37
CA ARG A 295 -25.53 -9.35 -13.69
C ARG A 295 -26.73 -10.02 -13.04
N ASP A 296 -26.91 -9.81 -11.74
CA ASP A 296 -27.85 -10.61 -10.94
C ASP A 296 -29.27 -10.04 -10.97
N SER A 297 -29.49 -8.94 -11.71
CA SER A 297 -30.75 -8.18 -11.73
C SER A 297 -31.30 -7.95 -10.31
N GLU A 298 -30.41 -7.74 -9.33
CA GLU A 298 -30.82 -7.55 -7.93
C GLU A 298 -31.79 -6.36 -7.87
N SER A 299 -32.93 -6.56 -7.21
CA SER A 299 -34.01 -5.58 -7.13
C SER A 299 -33.58 -4.34 -6.34
N GLY A 300 -33.10 -3.31 -7.06
CA GLY A 300 -32.73 -2.03 -6.49
C GLY A 300 -32.29 -1.02 -7.54
N ASP A 301 -32.37 0.26 -7.19
CA ASP A 301 -31.88 1.34 -8.05
C ASP A 301 -30.36 1.31 -8.14
N ILE A 302 -29.83 1.40 -9.37
CA ILE A 302 -28.38 1.48 -9.60
C ILE A 302 -27.82 2.71 -8.86
N PRO A 303 -26.78 2.56 -8.02
CA PRO A 303 -26.24 3.63 -7.20
C PRO A 303 -25.79 4.83 -8.04
N LYS A 304 -26.30 6.02 -7.72
CA LYS A 304 -25.90 7.29 -8.37
C LYS A 304 -25.03 8.15 -7.46
N THR A 305 -25.02 7.84 -6.16
CA THR A 305 -24.30 8.59 -5.12
C THR A 305 -23.30 7.71 -4.38
N LEU A 306 -22.29 8.33 -3.76
CA LEU A 306 -21.32 7.64 -2.92
C LEU A 306 -21.96 6.89 -1.76
N THR A 307 -22.94 7.50 -1.10
CA THR A 307 -23.66 6.87 0.00
C THR A 307 -24.33 5.59 -0.46
N GLN A 308 -25.05 5.63 -1.59
CA GLN A 308 -25.64 4.44 -2.18
C GLN A 308 -24.57 3.38 -2.50
N MET A 309 -23.46 3.76 -3.13
CA MET A 309 -22.36 2.83 -3.43
C MET A 309 -21.86 2.10 -2.18
N TYR A 310 -21.59 2.84 -1.10
CA TYR A 310 -21.17 2.25 0.17
C TYR A 310 -22.26 1.42 0.84
N THR A 311 -23.53 1.83 0.77
CA THR A 311 -24.66 1.06 1.29
C THR A 311 -24.77 -0.29 0.60
N HIS A 312 -24.75 -0.32 -0.74
CA HIS A 312 -24.80 -1.57 -1.51
C HIS A 312 -23.56 -2.44 -1.25
N PHE A 313 -22.37 -1.84 -1.22
CA PHE A 313 -21.14 -2.56 -0.87
C PHE A 313 -21.22 -3.21 0.52
N LEU A 314 -21.69 -2.46 1.53
CA LEU A 314 -21.85 -2.99 2.89
C LEU A 314 -22.89 -4.12 2.92
N MET A 315 -24.02 -3.97 2.22
CA MET A 315 -25.02 -5.05 2.10
C MET A 315 -24.43 -6.32 1.48
N PHE A 316 -23.60 -6.19 0.45
CA PHE A 316 -22.91 -7.33 -0.17
C PHE A 316 -21.90 -8.00 0.77
N GLN A 317 -21.18 -7.23 1.59
CA GLN A 317 -20.26 -7.79 2.58
C GLN A 317 -21.03 -8.49 3.72
N ILE A 318 -22.17 -7.93 4.14
CA ILE A 318 -23.04 -8.52 5.16
C ILE A 318 -23.61 -9.85 4.68
N LYS A 319 -24.20 -9.90 3.47
CA LYS A 319 -24.74 -11.14 2.87
C LYS A 319 -23.68 -12.24 2.80
N GLN A 320 -22.47 -11.92 2.32
CA GLN A 320 -21.36 -12.89 2.25
C GLN A 320 -20.88 -13.32 3.64
N GLY A 321 -20.82 -12.40 4.60
CA GLY A 321 -20.46 -12.69 5.99
C GLY A 321 -21.43 -13.68 6.64
N SER A 322 -22.74 -13.51 6.48
CA SER A 322 -23.73 -14.45 7.01
C SER A 322 -23.57 -15.86 6.45
N HIS A 323 -23.34 -16.01 5.13
CA HIS A 323 -23.15 -17.32 4.52
C HIS A 323 -21.91 -18.07 5.05
N LYS A 324 -20.81 -17.38 5.33
CA LYS A 324 -19.56 -18.00 5.84
C LYS A 324 -19.62 -18.41 7.31
N TYR A 325 -20.32 -17.65 8.14
CA TYR A 325 -20.22 -17.81 9.60
C TYR A 325 -21.47 -18.43 10.26
N ASP A 326 -22.62 -18.49 9.59
CA ASP A 326 -23.83 -19.10 10.15
C ASP A 326 -23.73 -20.64 10.28
N GLY A 327 -22.77 -21.28 9.60
CA GLY A 327 -22.57 -22.73 9.69
C GLY A 327 -21.66 -23.22 10.83
N ASN A 328 -20.94 -22.33 11.54
CA ASN A 328 -19.82 -22.77 12.40
C ASN A 328 -19.62 -21.93 13.68
N SER A 329 -20.69 -21.37 14.25
CA SER A 329 -20.59 -20.56 15.48
C SER A 329 -21.14 -21.32 16.69
N GLU A 330 -20.25 -21.79 17.57
CA GLU A 330 -20.57 -22.16 18.97
C GLU A 330 -21.09 -20.94 19.79
N ALA A 331 -21.02 -19.72 19.24
CA ALA A 331 -21.36 -18.47 19.91
C ALA A 331 -22.69 -17.82 19.49
N GLY A 332 -23.50 -18.46 18.63
CA GLY A 332 -24.82 -17.96 18.21
C GLY A 332 -24.87 -16.56 17.59
N LEU A 333 -23.74 -16.02 17.10
CA LEU A 333 -23.66 -14.66 16.54
C LEU A 333 -24.10 -14.68 15.07
N LYS A 334 -25.41 -14.64 14.84
CA LYS A 334 -25.96 -14.30 13.53
C LYS A 334 -25.40 -12.93 13.12
N TRP A 335 -24.89 -12.82 11.89
CA TRP A 335 -24.38 -11.55 11.35
C TRP A 335 -25.55 -10.57 11.13
N HIS A 336 -25.98 -9.94 12.24
CA HIS A 336 -27.16 -9.09 12.35
C HIS A 336 -26.78 -7.62 12.52
N ASN A 337 -27.79 -6.73 12.41
CA ASN A 337 -27.68 -5.28 12.62
C ASN A 337 -26.85 -4.87 13.86
N GLN A 338 -26.86 -5.68 14.92
CA GLN A 338 -26.08 -5.44 16.14
C GLN A 338 -24.56 -5.52 15.91
N THR A 339 -24.06 -6.47 15.12
CA THR A 339 -22.63 -6.60 14.80
C THR A 339 -22.15 -5.38 14.01
N THR A 340 -22.92 -4.96 12.99
CA THR A 340 -22.63 -3.75 12.21
C THR A 340 -22.59 -2.50 13.10
N LEU A 341 -23.53 -2.37 14.05
CA LEU A 341 -23.56 -1.25 14.99
C LEU A 341 -22.34 -1.26 15.94
N LEU A 342 -21.95 -2.43 16.45
CA LEU A 342 -20.76 -2.58 17.31
C LEU A 342 -19.48 -2.24 16.55
N LEU A 343 -19.34 -2.69 15.30
CA LEU A 343 -18.22 -2.33 14.43
C LEU A 343 -18.19 -0.82 14.15
N GLY A 344 -19.35 -0.22 13.87
CA GLY A 344 -19.48 1.23 13.70
C GLY A 344 -19.08 2.01 14.96
N LYS A 345 -19.51 1.56 16.14
CA LYS A 345 -19.12 2.15 17.43
C LYS A 345 -17.62 2.03 17.67
N LEU A 346 -17.03 0.86 17.41
CA LEU A 346 -15.59 0.67 17.55
C LEU A 346 -14.81 1.58 16.59
N ALA A 347 -15.23 1.66 15.32
CA ALA A 347 -14.61 2.54 14.34
C ALA A 347 -14.65 4.01 14.79
N PHE A 348 -15.81 4.48 15.25
CA PHE A 348 -15.96 5.84 15.79
C PHE A 348 -15.01 6.10 16.96
N GLN A 349 -14.96 5.19 17.94
CA GLN A 349 -14.06 5.31 19.09
C GLN A 349 -12.56 5.29 18.74
N GLN A 350 -12.18 4.68 17.63
CA GLN A 350 -10.79 4.71 17.15
C GLN A 350 -10.49 5.94 16.29
N LEU A 351 -11.51 6.60 15.74
CA LEU A 351 -11.35 7.86 15.01
C LEU A 351 -11.26 9.07 15.94
N GLU A 352 -11.86 9.01 17.14
CA GLU A 352 -11.75 10.06 18.16
C GLU A 352 -10.41 10.07 18.92
N LYS A 353 -9.59 9.03 18.78
CA LYS A 353 -8.28 8.89 19.42
C LYS A 353 -7.17 9.27 18.47
#